data_AF-A0A293LWH1-F1
#
_entry.id   AF-A0A293LWH1-F1
#
_cell.length_a   1.000
_cell.length_b   1.000
_cell.length_c   1.000
_cell.angle_alpha   90.00
_cell.angle_beta   90.00
_cell.angle_gamma   90.00
#
_symmetry.space_group_name_H-M   'P 1'
#
loop_
_entity.id
_entity.type
_entity.pdbx_description
1 polymer ?
#
loop_
_entity_poly.entity_id
_entity_poly.type
_entity_poly.pdbx_seq_one_letter_code
_entity_poly.pdbx_strand_id
1 'polypeptide(L)'
;MMLFMRRPEKRPTVAECLENKWLLPSEFMLRKREHSVFASSRLQEFAAEFHSKKTKADTREKLVKLLGTSFSRSVSLDTDVIEDY
;
A
#
# COMPACT_ATOMS: atom_id res chain seq x y z
N MET A 1 -2.48 -18.26 12.27
CA MET A 1 -2.20 -17.63 10.96
C MET A 1 -1.10 -18.42 10.27
N MET A 2 -1.43 -19.30 9.32
CA MET A 2 -0.46 -20.24 8.71
C MET A 2 0.47 -19.62 7.66
N LEU A 3 0.21 -18.38 7.25
CA LEU A 3 0.93 -17.71 6.15
C LEU A 3 2.34 -17.25 6.54
N PHE A 4 2.54 -16.88 7.81
CA PHE A 4 3.81 -16.33 8.29
C PHE A 4 4.60 -17.36 9.11
N MET A 5 4.98 -18.46 8.45
CA MET A 5 5.82 -19.47 9.07
C MET A 5 7.29 -19.05 9.05
N ARG A 6 7.97 -19.27 10.18
CA ARG A 6 9.42 -18.98 10.32
C ARG A 6 10.27 -19.79 9.36
N ARG A 7 9.84 -21.01 9.02
CA ARG A 7 10.53 -21.89 8.07
C ARG A 7 9.81 -21.88 6.72
N PRO A 8 10.55 -21.73 5.60
CA PRO A 8 9.96 -21.65 4.26
C PRO A 8 9.25 -22.95 3.87
N GLU A 9 9.79 -24.11 4.24
CA GLU A 9 9.22 -25.43 3.91
C GLU A 9 7.86 -25.69 4.56
N LYS A 10 7.54 -24.97 5.63
CA LYS A 10 6.25 -25.07 6.32
C LYS A 10 5.23 -24.06 5.81
N ARG A 11 5.60 -23.24 4.84
CA ARG A 11 4.70 -22.25 4.25
C ARG A 11 3.69 -23.00 3.37
N PRO A 12 2.38 -22.71 3.53
CA PRO A 12 1.38 -23.29 2.64
C PRO A 12 1.63 -22.84 1.20
N THR A 13 1.38 -23.76 0.27
CA THR A 13 1.34 -23.49 -1.16
C THR A 13 0.16 -22.59 -1.51
N VAL A 14 0.17 -22.03 -2.72
CA VAL A 14 -0.93 -21.18 -3.20
C VAL A 14 -2.26 -21.94 -3.18
N ALA A 15 -2.27 -23.21 -3.58
CA ALA A 15 -3.46 -24.06 -3.56
C ALA A 15 -4.02 -24.24 -2.14
N GLU A 16 -3.17 -24.59 -1.17
CA GLU A 16 -3.57 -24.72 0.24
C GLU A 16 -4.03 -23.39 0.85
N CYS A 17 -3.50 -22.26 0.37
CA CYS A 17 -3.99 -20.95 0.77
C CYS A 17 -5.43 -20.71 0.30
N LEU A 18 -5.76 -21.09 -0.94
CA LEU A 18 -7.10 -20.92 -1.53
C LEU A 18 -8.16 -21.80 -0.85
N GLU A 19 -7.77 -22.95 -0.32
CA GLU A 19 -8.63 -23.84 0.47
C GLU A 19 -8.91 -23.32 1.89
N ASN A 20 -8.25 -22.23 2.30
CA ASN A 20 -8.47 -21.64 3.61
C ASN A 20 -9.92 -21.17 3.77
N LYS A 21 -10.53 -21.47 4.92
CA LYS A 21 -11.90 -21.08 5.30
C LYS A 21 -12.25 -19.60 5.03
N TRP A 22 -11.27 -18.70 5.08
CA TRP A 22 -11.48 -17.27 4.84
C TRP A 22 -11.58 -16.90 3.35
N LEU A 23 -10.96 -17.71 2.48
CA LEU A 23 -11.01 -17.52 1.04
C LEU A 23 -12.16 -18.30 0.40
N LEU A 24 -12.59 -19.40 1.03
CA LEU A 24 -13.76 -20.17 0.60
C LEU A 24 -15.00 -19.27 0.45
N PRO A 25 -15.75 -19.39 -0.66
CA PRO A 25 -16.97 -18.62 -0.93
C PRO A 25 -18.15 -19.17 -0.14
N SER A 26 -18.03 -19.21 1.20
CA SER A 26 -19.17 -19.51 2.06
C SER A 26 -20.17 -18.35 2.01
N GLU A 27 -21.45 -18.66 2.14
CA GLU A 27 -22.53 -17.66 2.12
C GLU A 27 -22.30 -16.54 3.13
N PHE A 28 -21.83 -16.89 4.33
CA PHE A 28 -21.45 -15.91 5.37
C PHE A 28 -20.35 -14.95 4.89
N MET A 29 -19.30 -15.47 4.24
CA MET A 29 -18.20 -14.64 3.76
C MET A 29 -18.61 -13.78 2.56
N LEU A 30 -19.46 -14.30 1.66
CA LEU A 30 -20.01 -13.54 0.54
C LEU A 30 -20.85 -12.37 1.04
N ARG A 31 -21.82 -12.64 1.94
CA ARG A 31 -22.61 -11.59 2.57
C ARG A 31 -21.72 -10.58 3.27
N LYS A 32 -20.73 -11.01 4.06
CA LYS A 32 -19.81 -10.09 4.73
C LYS A 32 -19.04 -9.19 3.75
N ARG A 33 -18.59 -9.74 2.61
CA ARG A 33 -17.91 -8.98 1.55
C ARG A 33 -18.84 -7.95 0.91
N GLU A 34 -20.07 -8.35 0.56
CA GLU A 34 -21.07 -7.45 -0.04
C GLU A 34 -21.50 -6.33 0.90
N HIS A 35 -21.63 -6.61 2.20
CA HIS A 35 -21.97 -5.60 3.21
C HIS A 35 -20.77 -4.71 3.60
N SER A 36 -19.55 -5.07 3.19
CA SER A 36 -18.36 -4.28 3.48
C SER A 36 -18.33 -3.06 2.57
N VAL A 37 -18.76 -1.92 3.08
CA VAL A 37 -18.70 -0.64 2.37
C VAL A 37 -17.30 -0.05 2.52
N PHE A 38 -16.55 0.02 1.43
CA PHE A 38 -15.29 0.74 1.37
C PHE A 38 -15.56 2.16 0.85
N ALA A 39 -15.56 3.15 1.74
CA ALA A 39 -15.74 4.55 1.38
C ALA A 39 -14.45 5.08 0.71
N SER A 40 -14.29 4.79 -0.59
CA SER A 40 -13.16 5.24 -1.41
C SER A 40 -13.03 6.77 -1.42
N SER A 41 -14.14 7.50 -1.29
CA SER A 41 -14.15 8.96 -1.16
C SER A 41 -13.32 9.46 0.02
N ARG A 42 -13.43 8.81 1.20
CA ARG A 42 -12.64 9.18 2.39
C ARG A 42 -11.14 8.95 2.19
N LEU A 43 -10.78 7.90 1.44
CA LEU A 43 -9.39 7.64 1.10
C LEU A 43 -8.85 8.72 0.16
N GLN A 44 -9.65 9.14 -0.82
CA GLN A 44 -9.31 10.23 -1.74
C GLN A 44 -9.16 11.56 -1.02
N GLU A 45 -10.08 11.89 -0.10
CA GLU A 45 -10.00 13.09 0.74
C GLU A 45 -8.73 13.09 1.60
N PHE A 46 -8.44 11.96 2.27
CA PHE A 46 -7.22 11.80 3.06
C PHE A 46 -5.96 11.94 2.20
N ALA A 47 -5.92 11.32 1.03
CA ALA A 47 -4.78 11.42 0.12
C ALA A 47 -4.56 12.86 -0.34
N ALA A 48 -5.63 13.55 -0.75
CA ALA A 48 -5.57 14.94 -1.16
C ALA A 48 -5.07 15.86 -0.02
N GLU A 49 -5.58 15.65 1.20
CA GLU A 49 -5.14 16.39 2.38
C GLU A 49 -3.68 16.12 2.72
N PHE A 50 -3.25 14.85 2.68
CA PHE A 50 -1.86 14.46 2.91
C PHE A 50 -0.92 15.10 1.89
N HIS A 51 -1.25 15.02 0.60
CA HIS A 51 -0.43 15.62 -0.46
C HIS A 51 -0.39 17.14 -0.34
N SER A 52 -1.51 17.79 -0.02
CA SER A 52 -1.58 19.23 0.26
C SER A 52 -0.71 19.64 1.45
N LYS A 53 -0.73 18.86 2.54
CA LYS A 53 0.14 19.07 3.70
C LYS A 53 1.61 18.82 3.37
N LYS A 54 1.92 17.81 2.56
CA LYS A 54 3.30 17.47 2.15
C LYS A 54 3.91 18.54 1.25
N THR A 55 3.14 19.15 0.35
CA THR A 55 3.63 20.26 -0.50
C THR A 55 3.79 21.56 0.29
N LYS A 56 2.89 21.83 1.25
CA LYS A 56 2.96 23.01 2.12
C LYS A 56 3.99 22.89 3.24
N ALA A 57 4.20 21.68 3.75
CA ALA A 57 5.28 21.40 4.68
C ALA A 57 6.57 21.53 3.88
N ASP A 58 7.33 22.59 4.16
CA ASP A 58 8.68 22.81 3.66
C ASP A 58 9.66 21.80 4.28
N THR A 59 9.37 20.55 4.00
CA THR A 59 10.06 19.37 4.50
C THR A 59 11.44 19.31 3.85
N ARG A 60 11.57 19.88 2.64
CA ARG A 60 12.84 20.01 1.93
C ARG A 60 13.81 20.92 2.67
N GLU A 61 13.43 22.16 3.01
CA GLU A 61 14.35 23.04 3.74
C GLU A 61 14.63 22.54 5.15
N LYS A 62 13.61 21.98 5.83
CA LYS A 62 13.79 21.39 7.15
C LYS A 62 14.74 20.19 7.11
N LEU A 63 14.60 19.29 6.12
CA LEU A 63 15.51 18.16 5.93
C LEU A 63 16.92 18.61 5.56
N VAL A 64 17.07 19.60 4.67
CA VAL A 64 18.39 20.15 4.31
C VAL A 64 19.08 20.79 5.52
N LYS A 65 18.33 21.52 6.35
CA LYS A 65 18.85 22.11 7.61
C LYS A 65 19.18 21.05 8.65
N LEU A 66 18.38 19.99 8.76
CA LEU A 66 18.56 18.93 9.77
C LEU A 66 19.65 17.91 9.38
N LEU A 67 19.78 17.62 8.08
CA LEU A 67 20.75 16.67 7.54
C LEU A 67 22.09 17.34 7.20
N GLY A 68 22.20 18.67 7.33
CA GLY A 68 23.44 19.44 7.20
C GLY A 68 24.16 19.30 5.85
N THR A 69 23.46 18.78 4.83
CA THR A 69 24.09 18.28 3.60
C THR A 69 23.48 18.93 2.38
N SER A 70 24.28 19.73 1.68
CA SER A 70 24.05 20.14 0.30
C SER A 70 24.36 18.97 -0.65
N PHE A 71 23.63 17.87 -0.54
CA PHE A 71 23.81 16.75 -1.47
C PHE A 71 23.25 17.15 -2.85
N SER A 72 24.11 17.12 -3.86
CA SER A 72 23.71 17.29 -5.26
C SER A 72 22.67 16.23 -5.62
N ARG A 73 21.56 16.68 -6.22
CA ARG A 73 20.38 15.88 -6.56
C ARG A 73 20.79 14.69 -7.45
N SER A 74 20.72 13.47 -6.93
CA SER A 74 20.68 12.28 -7.78
C SER A 74 19.31 12.20 -8.43
N VAL A 75 19.27 12.28 -9.75
CA VAL A 75 18.04 12.11 -10.54
C VAL A 75 17.71 10.61 -10.54
N SER A 76 16.79 10.18 -9.67
CA SER A 76 16.12 8.89 -9.86
C SER A 76 15.07 9.08 -10.95
N LEU A 77 15.29 8.43 -12.08
CA LEU A 77 14.43 8.48 -13.25
C LEU A 77 13.25 7.52 -13.01
N ASP A 78 12.22 7.96 -12.30
CA ASP A 78 10.91 7.29 -12.35
C ASP A 78 10.21 7.80 -13.62
N THR A 79 10.52 7.16 -14.75
CA THR A 79 9.68 7.26 -15.95
C THR A 79 8.55 6.26 -15.81
N ASP A 80 7.42 6.72 -15.29
CA ASP A 80 6.14 6.06 -15.51
C ASP A 80 5.80 6.21 -17.01
N VAL A 81 6.29 5.26 -17.82
CA VAL A 81 5.83 5.10 -19.20
C VAL A 81 4.44 4.48 -19.11
N ILE A 82 3.41 5.33 -19.15
CA ILE A 82 2.07 4.93 -19.51
C ILE A 82 2.12 4.64 -21.01
N GLU A 83 2.32 3.37 -21.38
CA GLU A 83 1.99 2.90 -22.73
C GLU A 83 0.46 2.93 -22.86
N ASP A 84 -0.05 3.96 -23.52
CA ASP A 84 -1.38 3.92 -24.12
C ASP A 84 -1.34 2.92 -25.29
N TYR A 85 -2.10 1.83 -25.15
CA TYR A 85 -2.51 0.95 -26.24
C TYR A 85 -3.97 1.23 -26.59
#